data_AF-A0A2U1F8G8-F1
#
_entry.id   AF-A0A2U1F8G8-F1
#
_cell.length_a   1.000
_cell.length_b   1.000
_cell.length_c   1.000
_cell.angle_alpha   90.00
_cell.angle_beta   90.00
_cell.angle_gamma   90.00
#
_symmetry.space_group_name_H-M   'P 1'
#
loop_
_entity.id
_entity.type
_entity.pdbx_description
1 polymer ?
#
loop_
_entity_poly.entity_id
_entity_poly.type
_entity_poly.pdbx_seq_one_letter_code
_entity_poly.pdbx_strand_id
1 'polypeptide(L)'
;MDLARAHGLSTQAVRNYEAAGILPAAERGPQGYRSYTARHARALDAFLALVPGHGHAAAAAILQAVHRGATADALRLVDEGHARLLDDRRTLTSVEAALRDLDPVPPERGDVFVGPLAHRLGVRPATLRKWERAGLVRPRRDPRTGYRVFGAADVRDARLVAQLRRGGHLLERIAPVLDRVRSAGGVEPLAATLTDWHARLTARGRAMLRGAAALDAYLEG
;
A
#
# COMPACT_ATOMS: atom_id res chain seq x y z
N MET A 1 0.50 36.35 8.86
CA MET A 1 0.47 35.60 7.58
C MET A 1 -0.78 34.73 7.58
N ASP A 2 -1.56 34.71 6.49
CA ASP A 2 -2.75 33.83 6.39
C ASP A 2 -2.35 32.45 5.86
N LEU A 3 -1.86 31.62 6.78
CA LEU A 3 -1.34 30.27 6.51
C LEU A 3 -2.35 29.37 5.78
N ALA A 4 -3.64 29.51 6.10
CA ALA A 4 -4.69 28.73 5.48
C ALA A 4 -4.83 29.03 3.98
N ARG A 5 -4.88 30.32 3.62
CA ARG A 5 -5.05 30.77 2.23
C ARG A 5 -3.88 30.39 1.34
N ALA A 6 -2.65 30.43 1.85
CA ALA A 6 -1.45 30.10 1.08
C ALA A 6 -1.44 28.64 0.56
N HIS A 7 -2.11 27.72 1.25
CA HIS A 7 -2.18 26.30 0.89
C HIS A 7 -3.58 25.85 0.46
N GLY A 8 -4.51 26.79 0.22
CA GLY A 8 -5.89 26.47 -0.14
C GLY A 8 -6.65 25.69 0.95
N LEU A 9 -6.22 25.80 2.21
CA LEU A 9 -6.81 25.12 3.36
C LEU A 9 -7.80 26.03 4.09
N SER A 10 -8.69 25.42 4.86
CA SER A 10 -9.51 26.18 5.80
C SER A 10 -8.71 26.54 7.05
N THR A 11 -9.08 27.64 7.70
CA THR A 11 -8.49 28.03 9.00
C THR A 11 -8.70 26.96 10.06
N GLN A 12 -9.79 26.18 9.97
CA GLN A 12 -10.06 25.07 10.88
C GLN A 12 -9.12 23.88 10.62
N ALA A 13 -8.74 23.58 9.37
CA ALA A 13 -7.77 22.54 9.07
C ALA A 13 -6.40 22.85 9.69
N VAL A 14 -5.94 24.10 9.59
CA VAL A 14 -4.68 24.55 10.22
C VAL A 14 -4.74 24.36 11.75
N ARG A 15 -5.86 24.72 12.39
CA ARG A 15 -6.06 24.50 13.84
C ARG A 15 -6.05 23.03 14.22
N ASN A 16 -6.62 22.16 13.37
CA ASN A 16 -6.60 20.72 13.62
C ASN A 16 -5.17 20.17 13.54
N TYR A 17 -4.35 20.66 12.60
CA TYR A 17 -2.94 20.28 12.49
C TYR A 17 -2.09 20.78 13.66
N GLU A 18 -2.32 22.01 14.12
CA GLU A 18 -1.74 22.52 15.37
C GLU A 18 -2.13 21.65 16.57
N ALA A 19 -3.43 21.37 16.75
CA ALA A 19 -3.93 20.54 17.85
C ALA A 19 -3.37 19.10 17.81
N ALA A 20 -3.10 18.57 16.61
CA ALA A 20 -2.46 17.29 16.42
C ALA A 20 -0.92 17.33 16.58
N GLY A 21 -0.30 18.47 16.88
CA GLY A 21 1.16 18.61 16.99
C GLY A 21 1.91 18.51 15.66
N ILE A 22 1.19 18.54 14.54
CA ILE A 22 1.76 18.56 13.18
C ILE A 22 2.37 19.92 12.87
N LEU A 23 1.83 20.99 13.47
CA LEU A 23 2.42 22.33 13.46
C LEU A 23 2.93 22.67 14.86
N PRO A 24 3.93 23.57 14.99
CA PRO A 24 4.29 24.15 16.28
C PRO A 24 3.10 24.82 16.95
N ALA A 25 3.12 24.91 18.28
CA ALA A 25 2.10 25.65 19.02
C ALA A 25 2.16 27.14 18.65
N ALA A 26 1.01 27.69 18.24
CA ALA A 26 0.93 29.10 17.89
C ALA A 26 0.82 29.96 19.15
N GLU A 27 1.62 31.02 19.23
CA GLU A 27 1.45 32.04 20.24
C GLU A 27 0.14 32.80 20.03
N ARG A 28 -0.42 33.35 21.13
CA ARG A 28 -1.58 34.23 21.05
C ARG A 28 -1.13 35.67 21.07
N GLY A 29 -1.61 36.45 20.11
CA GLY A 29 -1.36 37.89 20.06
C GLY A 29 -2.14 38.66 21.14
N PRO A 30 -1.95 39.99 21.23
CA PRO A 30 -2.61 40.85 22.22
C PRO A 30 -4.13 40.80 22.20
N GLN A 31 -4.72 40.47 21.04
CA GLN A 31 -6.17 40.33 20.85
C GLN A 31 -6.67 38.88 21.03
N GLY A 32 -5.84 37.97 21.55
CA GLY A 32 -6.20 36.58 21.84
C GLY A 32 -6.23 35.63 20.63
N TYR A 33 -6.04 36.15 19.40
CA TYR A 33 -5.95 35.34 18.18
C TYR A 33 -4.59 34.63 18.06
N ARG A 34 -4.60 33.45 17.44
CA ARG A 34 -3.37 32.68 17.10
C ARG A 34 -2.54 33.42 16.07
N SER A 35 -1.23 33.51 16.31
CA SER A 35 -0.25 34.08 15.42
C SER A 35 0.55 32.97 14.72
N TYR A 36 0.35 32.82 13.41
CA TYR A 36 1.13 31.89 12.59
C TYR A 36 2.31 32.61 11.93
N THR A 37 3.51 32.05 12.15
CA THR A 37 4.80 32.55 11.68
C THR A 37 5.30 31.80 10.44
N ALA A 38 6.41 32.25 9.86
CA ALA A 38 7.09 31.55 8.76
C ALA A 38 7.48 30.10 9.13
N ARG A 39 7.78 29.83 10.40
CA ARG A 39 8.04 28.47 10.88
C ARG A 39 6.82 27.55 10.72
N HIS A 40 5.62 28.07 10.96
CA HIS A 40 4.38 27.29 10.77
C HIS A 40 4.12 27.01 9.28
N ALA A 41 4.45 27.95 8.40
CA ALA A 41 4.40 27.74 6.95
C ALA A 41 5.34 26.62 6.51
N ARG A 42 6.61 26.66 6.91
CA ARG A 42 7.58 25.60 6.59
C ARG A 42 7.18 24.23 7.16
N ALA A 43 6.64 24.19 8.37
CA ALA A 43 6.13 22.95 8.96
C ALA A 43 4.95 22.37 8.16
N LEU A 44 4.03 23.23 7.71
CA LEU A 44 2.90 22.82 6.87
C LEU A 44 3.37 22.35 5.49
N ASP A 45 4.33 23.04 4.87
CA ASP A 45 4.95 22.63 3.61
C ASP A 45 5.60 21.26 3.72
N ALA A 46 6.42 21.04 4.76
CA ALA A 46 7.05 19.75 5.02
C ALA A 46 6.00 18.65 5.23
N PHE A 47 4.96 18.90 6.02
CA PHE A 47 3.88 17.95 6.23
C PHE A 47 3.19 17.57 4.90
N LEU A 48 2.75 18.57 4.12
CA LEU A 48 2.07 18.33 2.84
C LEU A 48 2.97 17.63 1.81
N ALA A 49 4.28 17.89 1.82
CA ALA A 49 5.25 17.21 0.97
C ALA A 49 5.48 15.74 1.35
N LEU A 50 5.38 15.40 2.64
CA LEU A 50 5.53 14.03 3.15
C LEU A 50 4.30 13.16 2.87
N VAL A 51 3.09 13.73 2.85
CA VAL A 51 1.82 12.99 2.72
C VAL A 51 1.79 12.05 1.50
N PRO A 52 2.16 12.45 0.27
CA PRO A 52 2.08 11.56 -0.89
C PRO A 52 3.06 10.38 -0.85
N GLY A 53 4.17 10.50 -0.12
CA GLY A 53 5.16 9.43 0.05
C GLY A 53 4.85 8.49 1.21
N HIS A 54 4.55 9.07 2.37
CA HIS A 54 4.43 8.33 3.64
C HIS A 54 2.98 8.06 4.06
N GLY A 55 2.01 8.80 3.52
CA GLY A 55 0.63 8.82 3.98
C GLY A 55 0.44 9.76 5.17
N HIS A 56 -0.81 10.19 5.39
CA HIS A 56 -1.14 11.23 6.38
C HIS A 56 -0.71 10.88 7.81
N ALA A 57 -0.99 9.65 8.27
CA ALA A 57 -0.67 9.23 9.63
C ALA A 57 0.85 9.22 9.90
N ALA A 58 1.64 8.68 8.98
CA ALA A 58 3.09 8.66 9.12
C ALA A 58 3.71 10.06 8.99
N ALA A 59 3.24 10.88 8.04
CA ALA A 59 3.68 12.27 7.91
C ALA A 59 3.41 13.08 9.19
N ALA A 60 2.24 12.87 9.82
CA ALA A 60 1.91 13.49 11.10
C ALA A 60 2.86 13.01 12.21
N ALA A 61 3.10 11.71 12.32
CA ALA A 61 4.01 11.14 13.32
C ALA A 61 5.45 11.65 13.17
N ILE A 62 5.93 11.82 11.94
CA ILE A 62 7.26 12.40 11.64
C ILE A 62 7.34 13.83 12.20
N LEU A 63 6.39 14.70 11.84
CA LEU A 63 6.40 16.11 12.30
C LEU A 63 6.17 16.23 13.82
N GLN A 64 5.34 15.39 14.40
CA GLN A 64 5.17 15.32 15.85
C GLN A 64 6.47 14.89 16.57
N ALA A 65 7.26 13.98 16.00
CA ALA A 65 8.56 13.60 16.55
C ALA A 65 9.54 14.77 16.46
N VAL A 66 9.61 15.47 15.31
CA VAL A 66 10.41 16.68 15.15
C VAL A 66 10.06 17.75 16.18
N HIS A 67 8.77 18.04 16.37
CA HIS A 67 8.32 19.07 17.33
C HIS A 67 8.54 18.70 18.80
N ARG A 68 8.75 17.42 19.11
CA ARG A 68 9.16 16.96 20.44
C ARG A 68 10.68 16.89 20.61
N GLY A 69 11.46 17.30 19.61
CA GLY A 69 12.92 17.20 19.63
C GLY A 69 13.46 15.78 19.42
N ALA A 70 12.61 14.84 19.03
CA ALA A 70 12.95 13.43 18.82
C ALA A 70 13.34 13.17 17.35
N THR A 71 14.39 13.85 16.87
CA THR A 71 14.82 13.76 15.45
C THR A 71 15.17 12.34 15.03
N ALA A 72 15.81 11.55 15.91
CA ALA A 72 16.12 10.15 15.64
C ALA A 72 14.86 9.30 15.37
N ASP A 73 13.77 9.55 16.10
CA ASP A 73 12.49 8.87 15.86
C ASP A 73 11.85 9.31 14.54
N ALA A 74 11.95 10.59 14.19
CA ALA A 74 11.47 11.10 12.90
C ALA A 74 12.18 10.40 11.72
N LEU A 75 13.51 10.26 11.79
CA LEU A 75 14.30 9.58 10.77
C LEU A 75 13.97 8.09 10.67
N ARG A 76 13.79 7.40 11.82
CA ARG A 76 13.33 6.00 11.83
C ARG A 76 11.97 5.83 11.13
N LEU A 77 11.02 6.73 11.36
CA LEU A 77 9.70 6.70 10.69
C LEU A 77 9.80 6.92 9.18
N VAL A 78 10.76 7.72 8.73
CA VAL A 78 11.10 7.88 7.30
C VAL A 78 11.62 6.55 6.76
N ASP A 79 12.62 5.95 7.41
CA ASP A 79 13.22 4.68 7.00
C ASP A 79 12.21 3.53 6.91
N GLU A 80 11.29 3.44 7.86
CA GLU A 80 10.17 2.48 7.81
C GLU A 80 9.29 2.68 6.58
N GLY A 81 9.09 3.93 6.15
CA GLY A 81 8.43 4.27 4.89
C GLY A 81 9.18 3.69 3.69
N HIS A 82 10.49 3.92 3.63
CA HIS A 82 11.35 3.40 2.56
C HIS A 82 11.39 1.87 2.54
N ALA A 83 11.46 1.22 3.71
CA ALA A 83 11.40 -0.24 3.83
C ALA A 83 10.08 -0.80 3.29
N ARG A 84 8.93 -0.17 3.59
CA ARG A 84 7.64 -0.55 3.00
C ARG A 84 7.62 -0.40 1.48
N LEU A 85 8.17 0.70 0.95
CA LEU A 85 8.26 0.88 -0.51
C LEU A 85 9.13 -0.19 -1.19
N LEU A 86 10.25 -0.58 -0.56
CA LEU A 86 11.13 -1.63 -1.05
C LEU A 86 10.41 -3.00 -1.07
N ASP A 87 9.69 -3.32 0.00
CA ASP A 87 8.89 -4.55 0.08
C ASP A 87 7.77 -4.60 -0.97
N ASP A 88 7.11 -3.46 -1.23
CA ASP A 88 6.12 -3.34 -2.30
C ASP A 88 6.75 -3.62 -3.69
N ARG A 89 7.96 -3.11 -3.95
CA ARG A 89 8.69 -3.37 -5.21
C ARG A 89 9.09 -4.83 -5.36
N ARG A 90 9.62 -5.45 -4.29
CA ARG A 90 9.96 -6.88 -4.29
C ARG A 90 8.74 -7.75 -4.55
N THR A 91 7.60 -7.36 -3.98
CA THR A 91 6.31 -8.03 -4.22
C THR A 91 5.94 -7.92 -5.70
N LEU A 92 5.98 -6.74 -6.30
CA LEU A 92 5.70 -6.54 -7.72
C LEU A 92 6.61 -7.40 -8.61
N THR A 93 7.93 -7.39 -8.39
CA THR A 93 8.88 -8.22 -9.15
C THR A 93 8.57 -9.71 -9.02
N SER A 94 8.16 -10.16 -7.83
CA SER A 94 7.79 -11.57 -7.62
C SER A 94 6.51 -11.95 -8.35
N VAL A 95 5.55 -11.02 -8.43
CA VAL A 95 4.31 -11.21 -9.20
C VAL A 95 4.62 -11.27 -10.69
N GLU A 96 5.45 -10.36 -11.20
CA GLU A 96 5.90 -10.37 -12.60
C GLU A 96 6.65 -11.66 -12.97
N ALA A 97 7.49 -12.18 -12.07
CA ALA A 97 8.16 -13.46 -12.27
C ALA A 97 7.17 -14.63 -12.29
N ALA A 98 6.28 -14.70 -11.30
CA ALA A 98 5.26 -15.74 -11.23
C ALA A 98 4.38 -15.76 -12.49
N LEU A 99 3.96 -14.59 -12.98
CA LEU A 99 3.14 -14.47 -14.20
C LEU A 99 3.89 -14.90 -15.46
N ARG A 100 5.19 -14.61 -15.58
CA ARG A 100 6.01 -15.11 -16.70
C ARG A 100 6.13 -16.63 -16.69
N ASP A 101 6.18 -17.24 -15.52
CA ASP A 101 6.29 -18.69 -15.35
C ASP A 101 4.92 -19.41 -15.44
N LEU A 102 3.82 -18.67 -15.54
CA LEU A 102 2.52 -19.22 -15.92
C LEU A 102 2.49 -19.31 -17.45
N ASP A 103 2.87 -20.46 -18.01
CA ASP A 103 2.59 -20.77 -19.42
C ASP A 103 1.13 -20.40 -19.76
N PRO A 104 0.82 -19.96 -20.99
CA PRO A 104 -0.55 -19.80 -21.44
C PRO A 104 -1.22 -21.17 -21.44
N VAL A 105 -1.83 -21.53 -20.31
CA VAL A 105 -2.56 -22.78 -20.19
C VAL A 105 -3.85 -22.61 -21.01
N PRO A 106 -4.20 -23.57 -21.88
CA PRO A 106 -5.49 -23.57 -22.55
C PRO A 106 -6.59 -23.34 -21.52
N PRO A 107 -7.62 -22.52 -21.80
CA PRO A 107 -8.72 -22.32 -20.87
C PRO A 107 -9.22 -23.68 -20.42
N GLU A 108 -9.08 -23.99 -19.13
CA GLU A 108 -9.57 -25.26 -18.61
C GLU A 108 -11.06 -25.32 -18.88
N ARG A 109 -11.45 -26.23 -19.77
CA ARG A 109 -12.85 -26.45 -20.10
C ARG A 109 -13.46 -27.23 -18.94
N GLY A 110 -14.15 -26.50 -18.09
CA GLY A 110 -14.94 -27.07 -17.02
C GLY A 110 -14.34 -26.88 -15.64
N ASP A 111 -14.97 -27.61 -14.73
CA ASP A 111 -15.03 -27.32 -13.32
C ASP A 111 -14.20 -28.37 -12.58
N VAL A 112 -13.25 -27.93 -11.76
CA VAL A 112 -12.25 -28.83 -11.16
C VAL A 112 -12.55 -29.05 -9.69
N PHE A 113 -12.49 -30.30 -9.22
CA PHE A 113 -12.62 -30.60 -7.80
C PHE A 113 -11.31 -30.34 -7.01
N VAL A 114 -11.46 -30.15 -5.69
CA VAL A 114 -10.34 -29.83 -4.78
C VAL A 114 -9.18 -30.83 -4.84
N GLY A 115 -9.46 -32.14 -4.99
CA GLY A 115 -8.45 -33.20 -5.00
C GLY A 115 -7.53 -33.11 -6.23
N PRO A 116 -8.09 -33.18 -7.45
CA PRO A 116 -7.32 -33.00 -8.68
C PRO A 116 -6.57 -31.66 -8.72
N LEU A 117 -7.19 -30.56 -8.29
CA LEU A 117 -6.50 -29.27 -8.24
C LEU A 117 -5.30 -29.29 -7.27
N ALA A 118 -5.48 -29.84 -6.08
CA ALA A 118 -4.41 -29.94 -5.08
C ALA A 118 -3.24 -30.77 -5.60
N HIS A 119 -3.54 -31.92 -6.22
CA HIS A 119 -2.53 -32.80 -6.82
C HIS A 119 -1.72 -32.07 -7.91
N ARG A 120 -2.39 -31.39 -8.85
CA ARG A 120 -1.73 -30.63 -9.92
C ARG A 120 -0.83 -29.51 -9.40
N LEU A 121 -1.21 -28.89 -8.29
CA LEU A 121 -0.43 -27.82 -7.66
C LEU A 121 0.67 -28.35 -6.72
N GLY A 122 0.76 -29.67 -6.50
CA GLY A 122 1.68 -30.27 -5.55
C GLY A 122 1.39 -29.87 -4.09
N VAL A 123 0.14 -29.55 -3.76
CA VAL A 123 -0.28 -29.16 -2.40
C VAL A 123 -1.29 -30.15 -1.83
N ARG A 124 -1.49 -30.10 -0.51
CA ARG A 124 -2.54 -30.89 0.14
C ARG A 124 -3.91 -30.22 -0.07
N PRO A 125 -5.03 -30.97 -0.17
CA PRO A 125 -6.37 -30.37 -0.22
C PRO A 125 -6.68 -29.43 0.96
N ALA A 126 -6.10 -29.69 2.13
CA ALA A 126 -6.20 -28.80 3.29
C ALA A 126 -5.57 -27.42 3.05
N THR A 127 -4.53 -27.35 2.22
CA THR A 127 -3.89 -26.09 1.82
C THR A 127 -4.82 -25.25 0.96
N LEU A 128 -5.51 -25.84 -0.02
CA LEU A 128 -6.53 -25.13 -0.82
C LEU A 128 -7.68 -24.60 0.06
N ARG A 129 -8.11 -25.38 1.08
CA ARG A 129 -9.10 -24.90 2.06
C ARG A 129 -8.58 -23.74 2.91
N LYS A 130 -7.28 -23.70 3.21
CA LYS A 130 -6.66 -22.55 3.88
C LYS A 130 -6.66 -21.32 2.97
N TRP A 131 -6.37 -21.50 1.68
CA TRP A 131 -6.39 -20.42 0.68
C TRP A 131 -7.81 -19.87 0.47
N GLU A 132 -8.82 -20.72 0.42
CA GLU A 132 -10.24 -20.32 0.39
C GLU A 132 -10.61 -19.47 1.60
N ARG A 133 -10.25 -19.90 2.83
CA ARG A 133 -10.48 -19.11 4.05
C ARG A 133 -9.75 -17.77 4.05
N ALA A 134 -8.61 -17.69 3.38
CA ALA A 134 -7.85 -16.46 3.19
C ALA A 134 -8.36 -15.63 1.98
N GLY A 135 -9.44 -16.03 1.32
CA GLY A 135 -10.03 -15.33 0.18
C GLY A 135 -9.21 -15.42 -1.13
N LEU A 136 -8.16 -16.24 -1.15
CA LEU A 136 -7.24 -16.36 -2.27
C LEU A 136 -7.82 -17.17 -3.44
N VAL A 137 -8.79 -18.03 -3.17
CA VAL A 137 -9.60 -18.75 -4.17
C VAL A 137 -11.05 -18.69 -3.72
N ARG A 138 -12.00 -18.67 -4.66
CA ARG A 138 -13.42 -18.51 -4.35
C ARG A 138 -14.25 -19.60 -5.05
N PRO A 139 -13.97 -20.89 -4.76
CA PRO A 139 -14.67 -22.00 -5.40
C PRO A 139 -16.16 -21.93 -5.12
N ARG A 140 -16.96 -22.26 -6.13
CA ARG A 140 -18.40 -22.47 -5.96
C ARG A 140 -18.67 -23.85 -5.36
N ARG A 141 -19.89 -24.06 -4.87
CA ARG A 141 -20.37 -25.40 -4.52
C ARG A 141 -21.23 -25.95 -5.65
N ASP A 142 -21.01 -27.22 -5.97
CA ASP A 142 -21.86 -27.97 -6.87
C ASP A 142 -23.26 -28.11 -6.24
N PRO A 143 -24.35 -27.72 -6.92
CA PRO A 143 -25.69 -27.75 -6.34
C PRO A 143 -26.25 -29.17 -6.15
N ARG A 144 -25.71 -30.18 -6.84
CA ARG A 144 -26.17 -31.57 -6.76
C ARG A 144 -25.41 -32.38 -5.71
N THR A 145 -24.11 -32.13 -5.57
CA THR A 145 -23.22 -32.92 -4.69
C THR A 145 -22.73 -32.16 -3.47
N GLY A 146 -22.86 -30.82 -3.44
CA GLY A 146 -22.36 -29.96 -2.38
C GLY A 146 -20.82 -29.80 -2.35
N TYR A 147 -20.11 -30.46 -3.26
CA TYR A 147 -18.66 -30.43 -3.37
C TYR A 147 -18.14 -29.10 -3.90
N ARG A 148 -16.88 -28.79 -3.55
CA ARG A 148 -16.20 -27.59 -4.05
C ARG A 148 -15.75 -27.79 -5.48
N VAL A 149 -16.06 -26.79 -6.29
CA VAL A 149 -15.76 -26.76 -7.70
C VAL A 149 -15.04 -25.45 -8.01
N PHE A 150 -13.89 -25.57 -8.64
CA PHE A 150 -13.00 -24.48 -8.97
C PHE A 150 -13.14 -24.20 -10.46
N GLY A 151 -13.63 -23.03 -10.82
CA GLY A 151 -13.69 -22.59 -12.21
C GLY A 151 -12.32 -22.14 -12.71
N ALA A 152 -12.22 -21.79 -14.00
CA ALA A 152 -10.96 -21.37 -14.62
C ALA A 152 -10.28 -20.20 -13.88
N ALA A 153 -11.06 -19.23 -13.39
CA ALA A 153 -10.53 -18.12 -12.60
C ALA A 153 -9.94 -18.57 -11.25
N ASP A 154 -10.61 -19.49 -10.55
CA ASP A 154 -10.10 -20.03 -9.28
C ASP A 154 -8.83 -20.87 -9.47
N VAL A 155 -8.77 -21.66 -10.55
CA VAL A 155 -7.60 -22.47 -10.88
C VAL A 155 -6.40 -21.58 -11.18
N ARG A 156 -6.59 -20.52 -11.96
CA ARG A 156 -5.56 -19.52 -12.25
C ARG A 156 -5.07 -18.84 -10.98
N ASP A 157 -5.98 -18.36 -10.13
CA ASP A 157 -5.63 -17.72 -8.86
C ASP A 157 -4.86 -18.70 -7.95
N ALA A 158 -5.28 -19.98 -7.90
CA ALA A 158 -4.58 -21.02 -7.14
C ALA A 158 -3.16 -21.29 -7.66
N ARG A 159 -2.93 -21.26 -8.98
CA ARG A 159 -1.60 -21.39 -9.59
C ARG A 159 -0.70 -20.22 -9.23
N LEU A 160 -1.21 -18.99 -9.34
CA LEU A 160 -0.47 -17.78 -8.97
C LEU A 160 -0.10 -17.80 -7.47
N VAL A 161 -1.03 -18.20 -6.60
CA VAL A 161 -0.74 -18.39 -5.16
C VAL A 161 0.33 -19.44 -4.95
N ALA A 162 0.27 -20.58 -5.64
CA ALA A 162 1.25 -21.65 -5.50
C ALA A 162 2.67 -21.19 -5.89
N GLN A 163 2.82 -20.40 -6.96
CA GLN A 163 4.12 -19.84 -7.36
C GLN A 163 4.61 -18.80 -6.35
N LEU A 164 3.77 -17.84 -5.95
CA LEU A 164 4.16 -16.83 -4.97
C LEU A 164 4.55 -17.46 -3.62
N ARG A 165 3.86 -18.54 -3.22
CA ARG A 165 4.21 -19.32 -2.03
C ARG A 165 5.56 -20.03 -2.14
N ARG A 166 5.94 -20.53 -3.33
CA ARG A 166 7.28 -21.09 -3.58
C ARG A 166 8.38 -20.03 -3.47
N GLY A 167 8.08 -18.79 -3.85
CA GLY A 167 8.96 -17.63 -3.65
C GLY A 167 9.02 -17.08 -2.22
N GLY A 168 8.41 -17.75 -1.24
CA GLY A 168 8.48 -17.37 0.18
C GLY A 168 7.43 -16.35 0.66
N HIS A 169 6.52 -15.89 -0.21
CA HIS A 169 5.53 -14.88 0.17
C HIS A 169 4.46 -15.43 1.13
N LEU A 170 4.09 -14.64 2.14
CA LEU A 170 3.01 -14.98 3.07
C LEU A 170 1.62 -14.78 2.43
N LEU A 171 0.60 -15.50 2.91
CA LEU A 171 -0.76 -15.40 2.36
C LEU A 171 -1.32 -13.98 2.49
N GLU A 172 -1.03 -13.28 3.58
CA GLU A 172 -1.49 -11.89 3.78
C GLU A 172 -0.87 -10.93 2.76
N ARG A 173 0.34 -11.22 2.26
CA ARG A 173 1.00 -10.43 1.20
C ARG A 173 0.44 -10.76 -0.19
N ILE A 174 -0.06 -11.98 -0.41
CA ILE A 174 -0.58 -12.43 -1.71
C ILE A 174 -2.03 -11.93 -1.94
N ALA A 175 -2.86 -11.84 -0.90
CA ALA A 175 -4.28 -11.49 -1.06
C ALA A 175 -4.51 -10.13 -1.77
N PRO A 176 -3.84 -9.02 -1.39
CA PRO A 176 -4.02 -7.74 -2.05
C PRO A 176 -3.60 -7.74 -3.53
N VAL A 177 -2.63 -8.59 -3.90
CA VAL A 177 -2.21 -8.78 -5.29
C VAL A 177 -3.34 -9.42 -6.08
N LEU A 178 -3.91 -10.51 -5.58
CA LEU A 178 -5.01 -11.21 -6.26
C LEU A 178 -6.24 -10.35 -6.42
N ASP A 179 -6.59 -9.53 -5.43
CA ASP A 179 -7.74 -8.64 -5.55
C ASP A 179 -7.54 -7.62 -6.69
N ARG A 180 -6.31 -7.12 -6.89
CA ARG A 180 -5.99 -6.25 -8.05
C ARG A 180 -6.08 -6.99 -9.38
N VAL A 181 -5.56 -8.22 -9.46
CA VAL A 181 -5.66 -9.05 -10.67
C VAL A 181 -7.14 -9.30 -11.02
N ARG A 182 -7.97 -9.59 -10.02
CA ARG A 182 -9.42 -9.80 -10.19
C ARG A 182 -10.14 -8.53 -10.63
N SER A 183 -9.84 -7.38 -10.02
CA SER A 183 -10.46 -6.10 -10.41
C SER A 183 -10.13 -5.69 -11.84
N ALA A 184 -8.99 -6.15 -12.37
CA ALA A 184 -8.58 -5.89 -13.75
C ALA A 184 -9.31 -6.79 -14.77
N GLY A 185 -10.05 -7.82 -14.33
CA GLY A 185 -10.81 -8.71 -15.23
C GLY A 185 -10.04 -9.91 -15.77
N GLY A 186 -8.81 -10.17 -15.32
CA GLY A 186 -8.03 -11.34 -15.75
C GLY A 186 -6.53 -11.07 -15.94
N VAL A 187 -5.83 -11.99 -16.61
CA VAL A 187 -4.38 -11.88 -16.87
C VAL A 187 -4.09 -11.06 -18.13
N GLU A 188 -4.98 -11.04 -19.13
CA GLU A 188 -4.81 -10.15 -20.31
C GLU A 188 -4.75 -8.65 -19.95
N PRO A 189 -5.59 -8.10 -19.06
CA PRO A 189 -5.48 -6.71 -18.60
C PRO A 189 -4.37 -6.47 -17.55
N LEU A 190 -3.61 -7.51 -17.19
CA LEU A 190 -2.66 -7.48 -16.09
C LEU A 190 -1.38 -6.73 -16.46
N ALA A 191 -0.97 -6.71 -17.73
CA ALA A 191 0.19 -5.91 -18.16
C ALA A 191 0.00 -4.41 -17.89
N ALA A 192 -1.18 -3.87 -18.22
CA ALA A 192 -1.55 -2.49 -17.89
C ALA A 192 -1.60 -2.28 -16.38
N THR A 193 -2.17 -3.23 -15.64
CA THR A 193 -2.27 -3.17 -14.17
C THR A 193 -0.88 -3.17 -13.49
N LEU A 194 0.06 -3.98 -13.97
CA LEU A 194 1.44 -4.04 -13.49
C LEU A 194 2.19 -2.75 -13.84
N THR A 195 2.01 -2.25 -15.06
CA THR A 195 2.57 -0.97 -15.52
C THR A 195 2.11 0.18 -14.62
N ASP A 196 0.81 0.25 -14.34
CA ASP A 196 0.24 1.23 -13.43
C ASP A 196 0.78 1.08 -12.01
N TRP A 197 0.97 -0.15 -11.53
CA TRP A 197 1.57 -0.38 -10.22
C TRP A 197 3.03 0.08 -10.19
N HIS A 198 3.82 -0.22 -11.22
CA HIS A 198 5.18 0.26 -11.36
C HIS A 198 5.22 1.80 -11.33
N ALA A 199 4.37 2.45 -12.13
CA ALA A 199 4.24 3.90 -12.17
C ALA A 199 3.88 4.49 -10.80
N ARG A 200 2.94 3.88 -10.07
CA ARG A 200 2.57 4.30 -8.71
C ARG A 200 3.73 4.17 -7.71
N LEU A 201 4.48 3.06 -7.73
CA LEU A 201 5.64 2.88 -6.84
C LEU A 201 6.76 3.88 -7.16
N THR A 202 6.99 4.16 -8.45
CA THR A 202 7.94 5.18 -8.90
C THR A 202 7.50 6.59 -8.49
N ALA A 203 6.24 6.94 -8.68
CA ALA A 203 5.68 8.21 -8.23
C ALA A 203 5.80 8.37 -6.71
N ARG A 204 5.49 7.32 -5.93
CA ARG A 204 5.66 7.31 -4.47
C ARG A 204 7.12 7.49 -4.05
N GLY A 205 8.06 6.82 -4.72
CA GLY A 205 9.49 7.02 -4.46
C GLY A 205 9.93 8.46 -4.70
N ARG A 206 9.50 9.08 -5.82
CA ARG A 206 9.76 10.51 -6.07
C ARG A 206 9.11 11.43 -5.05
N ALA A 207 7.94 11.06 -4.52
CA ALA A 207 7.28 11.81 -3.46
C ALA A 207 8.04 11.70 -2.13
N MET A 208 8.56 10.53 -1.77
CA MET A 208 9.41 10.36 -0.59
C MET A 208 10.67 11.24 -0.67
N LEU A 209 11.32 11.31 -1.84
CA LEU A 209 12.48 12.19 -2.04
C LEU A 209 12.12 13.68 -1.83
N ARG A 210 11.00 14.13 -2.38
CA ARG A 210 10.51 15.51 -2.17
C ARG A 210 10.15 15.78 -0.72
N GLY A 211 9.50 14.83 -0.05
CA GLY A 211 9.16 14.91 1.36
C GLY A 211 10.39 14.98 2.26
N ALA A 212 11.43 14.19 1.98
CA ALA A 212 12.70 14.22 2.70
C ALA A 212 13.40 15.59 2.54
N ALA A 213 13.47 16.14 1.33
CA ALA A 213 14.05 17.46 1.09
C ALA A 213 13.28 18.58 1.82
N ALA A 214 11.95 18.53 1.83
CA ALA A 214 11.14 19.51 2.56
C ALA A 214 11.27 19.38 4.08
N LEU A 215 11.40 18.15 4.59
CA LEU A 215 11.66 17.88 6.01
C LEU A 215 13.03 18.41 6.44
N ASP A 216 14.07 18.15 5.63
CA ASP A 216 15.44 18.61 5.89
C ASP A 216 15.52 20.14 5.92
N ALA A 217 14.93 20.81 4.92
CA ALA A 217 14.82 22.27 4.89
C ALA A 217 14.05 22.85 6.09
N TYR A 218 13.12 22.09 6.68
CA TYR A 218 12.43 22.48 7.91
C TYR A 218 13.29 22.28 9.17
N LEU A 219 14.17 21.28 9.19
CA LEU A 219 15.09 21.04 10.30
C LEU A 219 16.24 22.05 10.34
N GLU A 220 16.70 22.54 9.18
CA GLU A 220 17.81 23.47 9.07
C GLU A 220 17.47 24.92 9.47
N GLY A 221 16.19 25.31 9.53
CA GLY A 221 15.83 26.72 9.69
C GLY A 221 14.70 27.03 10.67
#